data_AF-A0AA41SXS0-F1
#
_entry.id   AF-A0AA41SXS0-F1
#
_cell.length_a   1.000
_cell.length_b   1.000
_cell.length_c   1.000
_cell.angle_alpha   90.00
_cell.angle_beta   90.00
_cell.angle_gamma   90.00
#
_symmetry.space_group_name_H-M   'P 1'
#
loop_
_entity.id
_entity.type
_entity.pdbx_description
1 polymer ?
#
loop_
_entity_poly.entity_id
_entity_poly.type
_entity_poly.pdbx_seq_one_letter_code
_entity_poly.pdbx_strand_id
1 'polypeptide(L)'
;MECMDYLIASFNCILYDHAHVKPLLQKRPKLDEKNYSSSIWGPPCDGLDWIVERRDLPEMLVGDWMLFENMGSYTVAAASTFNGFQRPTINYVMSVPTWQCMQQIQNHGFPPEVEEQDVGTLPVSCAQESIMNRPSAACASASINV
;
A
#
# COMPACT_ATOMS: atom_id res chain seq x y z
N MET A 1 10.87 -5.03 -15.25
CA MET A 1 10.68 -5.99 -14.15
C MET A 1 9.25 -6.49 -14.20
N GLU A 2 9.04 -7.79 -14.02
CA GLU A 2 7.72 -8.42 -14.04
C GLU A 2 7.19 -8.55 -12.61
N CYS A 3 6.02 -7.97 -12.34
CA CYS A 3 5.27 -8.17 -11.10
C CYS A 3 4.30 -9.35 -11.31
N MET A 4 4.18 -10.23 -10.31
CA MET A 4 3.31 -11.42 -10.42
C MET A 4 1.81 -11.09 -10.30
N ASP A 5 1.46 -9.86 -9.93
CA ASP A 5 0.09 -9.37 -9.84
C ASP A 5 -0.30 -8.63 -11.13
N TYR A 6 -1.53 -8.85 -11.62
CA TYR A 6 -2.04 -8.28 -12.88
C TYR A 6 -3.06 -7.15 -12.65
N LEU A 7 -3.26 -6.31 -13.68
CA LEU A 7 -4.24 -5.22 -13.67
C LEU A 7 -5.65 -5.74 -13.43
N ILE A 8 -6.00 -6.94 -13.90
CA ILE A 8 -7.33 -7.55 -13.70
C ILE A 8 -7.46 -8.29 -12.34
N ALA A 9 -6.42 -8.30 -11.49
CA ALA A 9 -6.48 -8.82 -10.12
C ALA A 9 -6.39 -7.69 -9.11
N SER A 10 -5.24 -7.51 -8.48
CA SER A 10 -5.07 -6.59 -7.36
C SER A 10 -5.05 -5.13 -7.83
N PHE A 11 -4.63 -4.88 -9.07
CA PHE A 11 -4.43 -3.53 -9.61
C PHE A 11 -5.61 -3.00 -10.44
N ASN A 12 -6.78 -3.65 -10.38
CA ASN A 12 -7.95 -3.20 -11.14
C ASN A 12 -8.41 -1.81 -10.70
N CYS A 13 -8.05 -1.40 -9.48
CA CYS A 13 -8.24 -0.06 -8.95
C CYS A 13 -7.57 1.01 -9.81
N ILE A 14 -6.47 0.72 -10.53
CA ILE A 14 -5.86 1.68 -11.45
C ILE A 14 -6.83 2.01 -12.60
N LEU A 15 -7.54 0.99 -13.11
CA LEU A 15 -8.47 1.13 -14.23
C LEU A 15 -9.84 1.65 -13.80
N TYR A 16 -10.43 1.07 -12.76
CA TYR A 16 -11.82 1.33 -12.36
C TYR A 16 -11.97 2.39 -11.26
N ASP A 17 -10.95 2.60 -10.44
CA ASP A 17 -10.95 3.54 -9.31
C ASP A 17 -9.94 4.70 -9.51
N HIS A 18 -9.28 4.74 -10.67
CA HIS A 18 -8.24 5.72 -11.02
C HIS A 18 -7.13 5.83 -9.95
N ALA A 19 -6.82 4.72 -9.28
CA ALA A 19 -5.85 4.69 -8.20
C ALA A 19 -4.42 4.99 -8.68
N HIS A 20 -3.72 5.86 -7.96
CA HIS A 20 -2.30 6.12 -8.18
C HIS A 20 -1.44 5.29 -7.23
N VAL A 21 -0.99 4.12 -7.71
CA VAL A 21 -0.12 3.24 -6.93
C VAL A 21 1.32 3.73 -6.89
N LYS A 22 2.01 3.49 -5.76
CA LYS A 22 3.43 3.83 -5.59
C LYS A 22 4.20 2.56 -5.21
N PRO A 23 5.16 2.13 -6.05
CA PRO A 23 6.00 0.98 -5.71
C PRO A 23 6.96 1.36 -4.59
N LEU A 24 7.02 0.53 -3.55
CA LEU A 24 7.98 0.61 -2.47
C LEU A 24 8.90 -0.61 -2.50
N LEU A 25 10.17 -0.42 -2.17
CA LEU A 25 11.13 -1.51 -2.11
C LEU A 25 11.11 -2.11 -0.71
N GLN A 26 11.08 -3.44 -0.63
CA GLN A 26 11.22 -4.12 0.67
C GLN A 26 12.60 -3.87 1.29
N LYS A 27 13.63 -3.79 0.43
CA LYS A 27 15.00 -3.56 0.84
C LYS A 27 15.22 -2.08 1.12
N ARG A 28 15.94 -1.78 2.22
CA ARG A 28 16.36 -0.41 2.52
C ARG A 28 17.27 0.11 1.40
N PRO A 29 17.01 1.31 0.85
CA PRO A 29 17.88 1.89 -0.16
C PRO A 29 19.30 2.04 0.38
N LYS A 30 20.32 1.70 -0.42
CA LYS A 30 21.70 2.07 -0.07
C LYS A 30 21.92 3.55 -0.43
N LEU A 31 22.69 4.25 0.39
CA LEU A 31 22.86 5.71 0.27
C LEU A 31 23.44 6.14 -1.11
N ASP A 32 24.26 5.28 -1.72
CA ASP A 32 24.95 5.54 -2.99
C ASP A 32 24.37 4.72 -4.17
N GLU A 33 23.15 4.21 -4.03
CA GLU A 33 22.53 3.37 -5.06
C GLU A 33 22.02 4.22 -6.23
N LYS A 34 22.45 3.87 -7.44
CA LYS A 34 22.01 4.56 -8.65
C LYS A 34 20.59 4.12 -9.01
N ASN A 35 19.72 5.09 -9.23
CA ASN A 35 18.38 4.86 -9.77
C ASN A 35 18.36 4.92 -11.30
N TYR A 36 17.42 4.18 -11.87
CA TYR A 36 17.17 4.06 -13.30
C TYR A 36 15.69 4.30 -13.57
N SER A 37 15.39 5.04 -14.63
CA SER A 37 14.03 5.23 -15.13
C SER A 37 13.48 3.88 -15.60
N SER A 38 12.53 3.34 -14.85
CA SER A 38 12.03 1.97 -14.97
C SER A 38 10.51 1.95 -15.14
N SER A 39 10.02 0.92 -15.82
CA SER A 39 8.60 0.60 -15.97
C SER A 39 8.27 -0.75 -15.30
N ILE A 40 7.08 -0.85 -14.71
CA ILE A 40 6.60 -2.05 -14.01
C ILE A 40 5.37 -2.58 -14.73
N TRP A 41 5.42 -3.87 -15.02
CA TRP A 41 4.46 -4.58 -15.85
C TRP A 41 3.88 -5.75 -15.06
N GLY A 42 2.61 -6.06 -15.32
CA GLY A 42 2.02 -7.32 -14.92
C GLY A 42 2.53 -8.50 -15.77
N PRO A 43 2.05 -9.73 -15.51
CA PRO A 43 2.36 -10.89 -16.34
C PRO A 43 1.89 -10.71 -17.79
N PRO A 44 2.56 -11.33 -18.78
CA PRO A 44 2.53 -10.91 -20.19
C PRO A 44 1.24 -11.24 -20.97
N CYS A 45 0.12 -11.53 -20.30
CA CYS A 45 -1.08 -12.02 -21.00
C CYS A 45 -2.01 -10.92 -21.54
N ASP A 46 -1.79 -9.65 -21.21
CA ASP A 46 -2.44 -8.52 -21.85
C ASP A 46 -1.42 -7.40 -22.12
N GLY A 47 -1.41 -6.86 -23.34
CA GLY A 47 -0.47 -5.80 -23.75
C GLY A 47 -0.73 -4.45 -23.07
N LEU A 48 -1.82 -4.34 -22.30
CA LEU A 48 -2.26 -3.17 -21.56
C LEU A 48 -1.96 -3.24 -20.05
N ASP A 49 -1.25 -4.27 -19.57
CA ASP A 49 -0.96 -4.48 -18.15
C ASP A 49 0.21 -3.60 -17.61
N TRP A 50 0.11 -2.28 -17.78
CA TRP A 50 1.03 -1.32 -17.17
C TRP A 50 0.58 -1.00 -15.75
N ILE A 51 1.38 -1.39 -14.76
CA ILE A 51 1.13 -1.04 -13.35
C ILE A 51 1.75 0.34 -13.08
N VAL A 52 2.94 0.59 -13.61
CA VAL A 52 3.66 1.87 -13.49
C VAL A 52 4.42 2.14 -14.78
N GLU A 53 4.05 3.21 -15.48
CA GLU A 53 4.69 3.58 -16.75
C GLU A 53 6.14 4.04 -16.55
N ARG A 54 6.40 4.91 -15.56
CA ARG A 54 7.75 5.45 -15.32
C ARG A 54 7.98 5.81 -13.86
N ARG A 55 8.99 5.18 -13.24
CA ARG A 55 9.52 5.51 -11.91
C ARG A 55 11.02 5.31 -11.85
N ASP A 56 11.69 6.15 -11.08
CA ASP A 56 13.10 5.97 -10.77
C ASP A 56 13.24 4.93 -9.65
N LEU A 57 13.83 3.79 -9.99
CA LEU A 57 14.06 2.66 -9.09
C LEU A 57 15.53 2.23 -9.18
N PRO A 58 16.12 1.72 -8.09
CA PRO A 58 17.43 1.09 -8.15
C PRO A 58 17.37 -0.17 -9.00
N GLU A 59 18.54 -0.71 -9.34
CA GLU A 59 18.61 -2.00 -10.01
C GLU A 59 17.99 -3.09 -9.13
N MET A 60 17.01 -3.81 -9.68
CA MET A 60 16.31 -4.89 -8.99
C MET A 60 16.49 -6.20 -9.75
N LEU A 61 16.61 -7.29 -9.01
CA LEU A 61 16.80 -8.63 -9.57
C LEU A 61 15.50 -9.44 -9.56
N VAL A 62 15.44 -10.46 -10.41
CA VAL A 62 14.34 -11.45 -10.38
C VAL A 62 14.32 -12.11 -9.00
N GLY A 63 13.14 -12.12 -8.38
CA GLY A 63 12.95 -12.61 -7.01
C GLY A 63 13.00 -11.52 -5.93
N ASP A 64 13.33 -10.28 -6.28
CA ASP A 64 13.15 -9.14 -5.37
C ASP A 64 11.67 -8.77 -5.22
N TRP A 65 11.32 -8.34 -4.01
CA TRP A 65 9.95 -7.99 -3.66
C TRP A 65 9.72 -6.49 -3.73
N MET A 66 8.52 -6.13 -4.21
CA MET A 66 7.99 -4.78 -4.25
C MET A 66 6.70 -4.74 -3.44
N LEU A 67 6.51 -3.69 -2.65
CA LEU A 67 5.33 -3.47 -1.85
C LEU A 67 4.48 -2.36 -2.47
N PHE A 68 3.17 -2.53 -2.37
CA PHE A 68 2.19 -1.53 -2.74
C PHE A 68 1.27 -1.32 -1.54
N GLU A 69 1.45 -0.18 -0.87
CA GLU A 69 0.60 0.21 0.27
C GLU A 69 -0.75 0.74 -0.20
N ASN A 70 -1.71 0.82 0.72
CA ASN A 70 -3.06 1.34 0.48
C ASN A 70 -3.88 0.54 -0.56
N MET A 71 -3.60 -0.76 -0.69
CA MET A 71 -4.28 -1.67 -1.61
C MET A 71 -5.51 -2.37 -0.99
N GLY A 72 -6.20 -1.71 -0.05
CA GLY A 72 -7.31 -2.30 0.72
C GLY A 72 -8.71 -2.12 0.10
N SER A 73 -8.91 -1.06 -0.69
CA SER A 73 -10.20 -0.70 -1.30
C SER A 73 -10.20 -0.96 -2.80
N TYR A 74 -11.30 -1.52 -3.32
CA TYR A 74 -11.49 -1.76 -4.76
C TYR A 74 -10.35 -2.52 -5.45
N THR A 75 -9.65 -3.39 -4.70
CA THR A 75 -8.59 -4.27 -5.21
C THR A 75 -9.11 -5.70 -5.31
N VAL A 76 -8.90 -6.54 -4.29
CA VAL A 76 -9.27 -7.96 -4.27
C VAL A 76 -10.78 -8.18 -4.47
N ALA A 77 -11.61 -7.19 -4.11
CA ALA A 77 -13.06 -7.25 -4.28
C ALA A 77 -13.48 -7.47 -5.75
N ALA A 78 -12.77 -6.85 -6.70
CA ALA A 78 -13.03 -6.95 -8.14
C ALA A 78 -11.99 -7.80 -8.90
N ALA A 79 -11.06 -8.45 -8.18
CA ALA A 79 -10.04 -9.30 -8.79
C ALA A 79 -10.68 -10.49 -9.52
N SER A 80 -10.28 -10.78 -10.75
CA SER A 80 -10.70 -12.04 -11.41
C SER A 80 -9.71 -13.18 -11.09
N THR A 81 -9.84 -14.32 -11.76
CA THR A 81 -8.80 -15.37 -11.85
C THR A 81 -8.46 -15.64 -13.32
N PHE A 82 -8.53 -14.58 -14.14
CA PHE A 82 -8.27 -14.64 -15.57
C PHE A 82 -6.89 -15.27 -15.84
N ASN A 83 -6.80 -16.12 -16.86
CA ASN A 83 -5.63 -16.96 -17.19
C ASN A 83 -5.16 -17.93 -16.10
N GLY A 84 -6.01 -18.25 -15.12
CA GLY A 84 -5.69 -19.25 -14.09
C GLY A 84 -4.74 -18.74 -13.00
N PHE A 85 -4.36 -17.46 -13.02
CA PHE A 85 -3.62 -16.84 -11.94
C PHE A 85 -4.49 -16.75 -10.69
N GLN A 86 -4.00 -17.33 -9.59
CA GLN A 86 -4.69 -17.33 -8.32
C GLN A 86 -4.62 -15.95 -7.67
N ARG A 87 -5.64 -15.62 -6.88
CA ARG A 87 -5.63 -14.40 -6.07
C ARG A 87 -4.54 -14.49 -5.00
N PRO A 88 -3.89 -13.37 -4.62
CA PRO A 88 -2.96 -13.35 -3.50
C PRO A 88 -3.62 -13.85 -2.21
N THR A 89 -2.85 -14.59 -1.39
CA THR A 89 -3.32 -15.01 -0.07
C THR A 89 -3.33 -13.83 0.90
N ILE A 90 -4.45 -13.62 1.59
CA ILE A 90 -4.59 -12.54 2.58
C ILE A 90 -4.22 -13.08 3.97
N ASN A 91 -3.20 -12.46 4.58
CA ASN A 91 -2.80 -12.76 5.96
C ASN A 91 -3.30 -11.63 6.87
N TYR A 92 -4.26 -11.93 7.74
CA TYR A 92 -4.79 -10.96 8.72
C TYR A 92 -3.89 -10.93 9.95
N VAL A 93 -3.51 -9.71 10.37
CA VAL A 93 -2.72 -9.47 11.58
C VAL A 93 -3.43 -8.43 12.45
N MET A 94 -3.30 -8.57 13.77
CA MET A 94 -3.86 -7.63 14.73
C MET A 94 -2.93 -7.54 15.94
N SER A 95 -2.64 -6.31 16.39
CA SER A 95 -1.85 -6.10 17.60
C SER A 95 -2.64 -6.52 18.85
N VAL A 96 -1.93 -6.91 19.91
CA VAL A 96 -2.57 -7.26 21.19
C VAL A 96 -3.42 -6.09 21.75
N PRO A 97 -2.96 -4.83 21.74
CA PRO A 97 -3.80 -3.70 22.16
C PRO A 97 -5.06 -3.52 21.31
N THR A 98 -4.96 -3.68 19.98
CA THR A 98 -6.12 -3.59 19.08
C THR A 98 -7.15 -4.69 19.38
N TRP A 99 -6.68 -5.92 19.64
CA TRP A 99 -7.54 -7.02 20.03
C TRP A 99 -8.27 -6.76 21.36
N GLN A 100 -7.58 -6.22 22.36
CA GLN A 100 -8.20 -5.84 23.64
C GLN A 100 -9.28 -4.75 23.47
N CYS A 101 -8.99 -3.74 22.64
CA CYS A 101 -9.98 -2.72 22.28
C CYS A 101 -11.22 -3.34 21.62
N MET A 102 -11.03 -4.28 20.70
CA MET A 102 -12.13 -4.99 20.05
C MET A 102 -12.98 -5.79 21.06
N GLN A 103 -12.36 -6.43 22.06
CA GLN A 103 -13.09 -7.13 23.13
C GLN A 103 -13.90 -6.17 24.01
N GLN A 104 -13.38 -4.97 24.29
CA GLN A 104 -14.10 -3.94 25.04
C GLN A 104 -15.34 -3.48 24.29
N ILE A 105 -15.20 -3.21 22.98
CA ILE A 105 -16.33 -2.84 22.11
C ILE A 105 -17.38 -3.95 22.07
N GLN A 106 -16.94 -5.21 21.99
CA GLN A 106 -17.85 -6.36 21.98
C GLN A 106 -18.64 -6.50 23.29
N ASN A 107 -18.02 -6.22 24.44
CA ASN A 107 -18.62 -6.41 25.76
C ASN A 107 -19.42 -5.19 26.25
N HIS A 108 -18.99 -3.98 25.91
CA HIS A 108 -19.52 -2.73 26.47
C HIS A 108 -20.13 -1.80 25.41
N GLY A 109 -20.12 -2.18 24.13
CA GLY A 109 -20.51 -1.32 23.02
C GLY A 109 -19.43 -0.32 22.65
N PHE A 110 -19.68 0.46 21.60
CA PHE A 110 -18.75 1.51 21.19
C PHE A 110 -18.62 2.57 22.30
N PRO A 111 -17.40 3.04 22.61
CA PRO A 111 -17.25 4.19 23.49
C PRO A 111 -17.98 5.40 22.86
N PRO A 112 -18.54 6.30 23.68
CA PRO A 112 -19.12 7.53 23.17
C PRO A 112 -18.07 8.30 22.37
N GLU A 113 -18.47 8.83 21.21
CA GLU A 113 -17.60 9.67 20.36
C GLU A 113 -17.05 10.83 21.21
N VAL A 114 -15.73 10.84 21.40
CA VAL A 114 -15.04 12.02 21.95
C VAL A 114 -14.96 13.00 20.79
N GLU A 115 -15.53 14.21 20.97
CA GLU A 115 -15.38 15.33 20.04
C GLU A 115 -13.91 15.46 19.62
N GLU A 116 -13.67 15.57 18.31
CA GLU A 116 -12.34 15.63 17.69
C GLU A 116 -11.40 16.57 18.46
N GLN A 117 -10.42 15.99 19.16
CA GLN A 117 -9.25 16.73 19.65
C GLN A 117 -8.03 16.27 18.88
N ASP A 118 -7.59 17.17 18.01
CA ASP A 118 -6.29 17.36 17.38
C ASP A 118 -5.64 16.13 16.70
N VAL A 119 -5.24 16.35 15.44
CA VAL A 119 -4.65 15.37 14.51
C VAL A 119 -3.22 15.01 14.93
N GLY A 120 -3.05 14.49 16.15
CA GLY A 120 -1.77 14.19 16.76
C GLY A 120 -1.70 12.84 17.48
N THR A 121 -2.85 12.18 17.73
CA THR A 121 -2.88 10.95 18.55
C THR A 121 -3.82 9.89 17.97
N LEU A 122 -3.67 9.55 16.69
CA LEU A 122 -4.22 8.29 16.19
C LEU A 122 -3.34 7.13 16.70
N PRO A 123 -3.91 5.99 17.14
CA PRO A 123 -3.12 4.83 17.48
C PRO A 123 -2.30 4.42 16.27
N VAL A 124 -0.99 4.37 16.48
CA VAL A 124 0.02 4.00 15.51
C VAL A 124 -0.43 2.72 14.81
N SER A 125 -0.66 2.81 13.50
CA SER A 125 -0.91 1.63 12.67
C SER A 125 0.22 0.63 12.90
N CYS A 126 -0.08 -0.67 12.87
CA CYS A 126 0.89 -1.75 13.07
C CYS A 126 2.14 -1.63 12.16
N ALA A 127 2.07 -0.82 11.09
CA ALA A 127 3.16 -0.53 10.17
C ALA A 127 4.21 0.48 10.71
N GLN A 128 3.89 1.31 11.70
CA GLN A 128 4.75 2.43 12.11
C GLN A 128 5.68 2.12 13.30
N GLU A 129 5.49 1.03 14.04
CA GLU A 129 6.33 0.71 15.21
C GLU A 129 7.76 0.26 14.85
N SER A 130 8.10 0.12 13.56
CA SER A 130 9.44 -0.34 13.15
C SER A 130 10.18 0.62 12.23
N ILE A 131 10.40 1.90 12.59
CA ILE A 131 11.56 2.69 12.14
C ILE A 131 11.77 3.89 13.09
N MET A 132 12.99 3.97 13.63
CA MET A 132 13.46 4.92 14.62
C MET A 132 13.68 6.35 14.04
N ASN A 133 13.10 7.36 14.71
CA ASN A 133 13.47 8.79 14.82
C ASN A 133 14.16 9.52 13.64
N ARG A 134 13.45 10.49 13.03
CA ARG A 134 14.06 11.71 12.42
C ARG A 134 13.16 12.95 12.60
N PRO A 135 13.75 14.17 12.62
CA PRO A 135 13.13 15.36 13.21
C PRO A 135 12.15 16.07 12.27
N SER A 136 11.23 16.81 12.92
CA SER A 136 10.18 17.66 12.35
C SER A 136 10.68 18.62 11.26
N ALA A 137 10.03 18.58 10.10
CA ALA A 137 10.00 19.68 9.15
C ALA A 137 8.56 19.86 8.68
N ALA A 138 7.97 21.00 9.04
CA ALA A 138 6.65 21.42 8.64
C ALA A 138 6.56 21.59 7.11
N CYS A 139 5.53 21.04 6.48
CA CYS A 139 5.21 21.32 5.09
C CYS A 139 3.81 21.96 5.04
N ALA A 140 3.75 23.17 4.52
CA ALA A 140 2.57 24.02 4.46
C ALA A 140 1.48 23.44 3.53
N SER A 141 0.23 23.53 3.98
CA SER A 141 -0.97 23.16 3.24
C SER A 141 -1.15 24.06 2.02
N ALA A 142 -1.31 23.47 0.83
CA ALA A 142 -1.76 24.16 -0.36
C ALA A 142 -3.29 24.10 -0.46
N SER A 143 -3.93 25.27 -0.47
CA SER A 143 -5.37 25.42 -0.66
C SER A 143 -5.76 25.18 -2.13
N ILE A 144 -6.82 24.40 -2.33
CA ILE A 144 -7.48 24.21 -3.62
C ILE A 144 -8.53 25.32 -3.77
N ASN A 145 -8.45 26.11 -4.84
CA ASN A 145 -9.56 26.96 -5.27
C ASN A 145 -10.41 26.20 -6.29
N VAL A 146 -11.73 26.33 -6.12
CA VAL A 146 -12.81 25.80 -6.98
C VAL A 146 -12.74 26.36 -8.39
#